data_AF-A0A7C2W491-F1
#
_entry.id   AF-A0A7C2W491-F1
#
_cell.length_a   1.000
_cell.length_b   1.000
_cell.length_c   1.000
_cell.angle_alpha   90.00
_cell.angle_beta   90.00
_cell.angle_gamma   90.00
#
_symmetry.space_group_name_H-M   'P 1'
#
loop_
_entity.id
_entity.type
_entity.pdbx_description
1 polymer ?
#
loop_
_entity_poly.entity_id
_entity_poly.type
_entity_poly.pdbx_seq_one_letter_code
_entity_poly.pdbx_strand_id
1 'polypeptide(L)'
;MQPPRVEVGYKRIGARTYKFDVSETAVLNAGAKIINVQWDFDYGKRFSSTPGYSFVRGGKKEVALWAQYEFPSSGEHRIACKVQDDMGGEGLWTAEIEVD
;
A
#
# COMPACT_ATOMS: atom_id res chain seq x y z
N MET A 1 -13.29 16.58 3.12
CA MET A 1 -12.22 15.78 2.50
C MET A 1 -12.68 14.33 2.52
N GLN A 2 -12.70 13.69 1.36
CA GLN A 2 -13.07 12.28 1.22
C GLN A 2 -11.80 11.42 1.21
N PRO A 3 -11.72 10.32 1.98
CA PRO A 3 -10.56 9.44 1.94
C PRO A 3 -10.52 8.70 0.59
N PRO A 4 -9.34 8.43 0.01
CA PRO A 4 -9.22 7.49 -1.11
C PRO A 4 -9.82 6.13 -0.74
N ARG A 5 -10.56 5.53 -1.66
CA ARG A 5 -10.99 4.14 -1.55
C ARG A 5 -9.84 3.27 -2.06
N VAL A 6 -9.04 2.77 -1.12
CA VAL A 6 -7.83 1.99 -1.43
C VAL A 6 -8.21 0.62 -1.95
N GLU A 7 -7.77 0.32 -3.17
CA GLU A 7 -7.91 -0.98 -3.81
C GLU A 7 -6.52 -1.54 -4.08
N VAL A 8 -6.26 -2.74 -3.57
CA VAL A 8 -4.96 -3.42 -3.69
C VAL A 8 -5.14 -4.68 -4.51
N GLY A 9 -4.49 -4.71 -5.67
CA GLY A 9 -4.21 -5.95 -6.39
C GLY A 9 -2.89 -6.56 -5.91
N TYR A 10 -2.80 -7.88 -5.82
CA TYR A 10 -1.54 -8.55 -5.55
C TYR A 10 -1.39 -9.87 -6.30
N LYS A 11 -0.15 -10.26 -6.56
CA LYS A 11 0.19 -11.53 -7.21
C LYS A 11 1.48 -12.12 -6.68
N ARG A 12 1.53 -13.44 -6.57
CA ARG A 12 2.76 -14.19 -6.29
C ARG A 12 3.70 -14.09 -7.50
N ILE A 13 4.97 -13.74 -7.27
CA ILE A 13 6.02 -13.62 -8.30
C ILE A 13 7.28 -14.43 -7.97
N GLY A 14 7.33 -15.07 -6.80
CA GLY A 14 8.39 -15.97 -6.35
C GLY A 14 7.85 -16.86 -5.23
N ALA A 15 8.72 -17.66 -4.59
CA ALA A 15 8.31 -18.57 -3.52
C ALA A 15 7.51 -17.83 -2.44
N ARG A 16 8.09 -16.82 -1.82
CA ARG A 16 7.42 -15.96 -0.81
C ARG A 16 7.37 -14.50 -1.23
N THR A 17 7.57 -14.25 -2.53
CA THR A 17 7.67 -12.90 -3.06
C THR A 17 6.39 -12.53 -3.79
N TYR A 18 5.80 -11.41 -3.42
CA TYR A 18 4.56 -10.90 -3.97
C TYR A 18 4.76 -9.49 -4.51
N LYS A 19 4.09 -9.18 -5.63
CA LYS A 19 3.92 -7.80 -6.10
C LYS A 19 2.56 -7.31 -5.65
N PHE A 20 2.53 -6.15 -5.01
CA PHE A 20 1.33 -5.43 -4.60
C PHE A 20 1.20 -4.15 -5.44
N ASP A 21 -0.02 -3.75 -5.76
CA ASP A 21 -0.32 -2.64 -6.67
C ASP A 21 -1.60 -1.91 -6.23
N VAL A 22 -1.54 -0.57 -6.16
CA VAL A 22 -2.67 0.31 -5.78
C VAL A 22 -3.15 1.21 -6.92
N SER A 23 -2.80 0.90 -8.18
CA SER A 23 -3.19 1.71 -9.33
C SER A 23 -4.71 1.86 -9.51
N GLU A 24 -5.50 0.90 -9.03
CA GLU A 24 -6.97 0.93 -9.06
C GLU A 24 -7.59 1.70 -7.88
N THR A 25 -6.78 2.30 -6.99
CA THR A 25 -7.29 3.11 -5.88
C THR A 25 -8.05 4.34 -6.39
N ALA A 26 -9.32 4.47 -5.98
CA ALA A 26 -10.15 5.59 -6.37
C ALA A 26 -9.89 6.81 -5.46
N VAL A 27 -9.38 7.89 -6.03
CA VAL A 27 -9.26 9.20 -5.38
C VAL A 27 -10.62 9.91 -5.45
N LEU A 28 -11.23 10.15 -4.29
CA LEU A 28 -12.59 10.68 -4.21
C LEU A 28 -12.64 12.22 -4.19
N ASN A 29 -11.52 12.89 -3.92
CA ASN A 29 -11.42 14.33 -4.01
C ASN A 29 -11.15 14.72 -5.48
N ALA A 30 -12.03 15.51 -6.09
CA ALA A 30 -11.95 15.87 -7.50
C ALA A 30 -10.64 16.61 -7.81
N GLY A 31 -9.85 16.08 -8.75
CA GLY A 31 -8.57 16.66 -9.17
C GLY A 31 -7.39 16.38 -8.24
N ALA A 32 -7.62 15.72 -7.10
CA ALA A 32 -6.56 15.35 -6.17
C ALA A 32 -5.67 14.24 -6.75
N LYS A 33 -4.44 14.18 -6.26
CA LYS A 33 -3.42 13.21 -6.68
C LYS A 33 -2.91 12.44 -5.49
N ILE A 34 -2.63 11.15 -5.68
CA ILE A 34 -1.92 10.35 -4.68
C ILE A 34 -0.52 10.95 -4.48
N ILE A 35 -0.19 11.27 -3.24
CA ILE A 35 1.11 11.81 -2.84
C ILE A 35 1.89 10.89 -1.90
N ASN A 36 1.25 9.86 -1.37
CA ASN A 36 1.87 8.94 -0.43
C ASN A 36 1.25 7.55 -0.55
N VAL A 37 2.09 6.53 -0.66
CA VAL A 37 1.70 5.12 -0.54
C VAL A 37 2.66 4.47 0.46
N GLN A 38 2.12 3.88 1.52
CA GLN A 38 2.91 3.21 2.55
C GLN A 38 2.39 1.81 2.80
N TRP A 39 3.30 0.86 2.90
CA TRP A 39 2.97 -0.53 3.21
C TRP A 39 3.43 -0.91 4.61
N ASP A 40 2.60 -1.70 5.28
CA ASP A 40 2.89 -2.38 6.54
C ASP A 40 2.66 -3.88 6.29
N PHE A 41 3.74 -4.63 6.10
CA PHE A 41 3.69 -6.07 5.85
C PHE A 41 3.67 -6.93 7.12
N ASP A 42 3.60 -6.31 8.30
CA ASP A 42 3.48 -6.98 9.61
C ASP A 42 2.40 -6.26 10.45
N TYR A 43 1.23 -6.08 9.83
CA TYR A 43 0.20 -5.20 10.36
C TYR A 43 -0.48 -5.83 11.58
N GLY A 44 -0.20 -5.27 12.75
CA GLY A 44 -0.86 -5.61 14.00
C GLY A 44 -2.11 -4.75 14.28
N LYS A 45 -2.06 -3.99 15.38
CA LYS A 45 -3.19 -3.12 15.81
C LYS A 45 -3.07 -1.68 15.33
N ARG A 46 -1.86 -1.22 15.00
CA ARG A 46 -1.56 0.14 14.57
C ARG A 46 -0.68 0.07 13.35
N PHE A 47 -0.96 0.96 12.40
CA PHE A 47 -0.19 1.04 11.17
C PHE A 47 1.23 1.50 11.46
N SER A 48 2.21 0.75 10.97
CA SER A 48 3.63 1.06 11.03
C SER A 48 4.27 0.72 9.69
N SER A 49 4.70 1.74 8.92
CA SER A 49 5.31 1.47 7.61
C SER A 49 6.53 0.56 7.74
N THR A 50 6.54 -0.53 6.97
CA THR A 50 7.72 -1.38 6.83
C THR A 50 8.89 -0.53 6.31
N PRO A 51 10.09 -0.61 6.91
CA PRO A 51 11.24 0.18 6.47
C PRO A 51 11.52 0.01 4.97
N GLY A 52 11.61 1.14 4.25
CA GLY A 52 11.83 1.14 2.79
C GLY A 52 10.55 1.07 1.94
N TYR A 53 9.37 0.94 2.54
CA TYR A 53 8.08 0.82 1.83
C TYR A 53 7.17 2.03 2.05
N SER A 54 7.77 3.21 2.17
CA SER A 54 7.09 4.51 2.20
C SER A 54 7.46 5.28 0.94
N PHE A 55 6.49 5.43 0.05
CA PHE A 55 6.64 6.07 -1.25
C PHE A 55 5.96 7.43 -1.20
N VAL A 56 6.72 8.44 -0.78
CA VAL A 56 6.25 9.82 -0.71
C VAL A 56 6.64 10.56 -1.99
N ARG A 57 5.74 11.40 -2.50
CA ARG A 57 6.00 12.25 -3.65
C ARG A 57 7.12 13.25 -3.31
N GLY A 58 8.28 13.09 -3.94
CA GLY A 58 9.41 14.00 -3.82
C GLY A 58 9.54 14.90 -5.05
N GLY A 59 9.16 16.19 -4.93
CA GLY A 59 9.33 17.17 -6.01
C GLY A 59 8.67 16.74 -7.34
N LYS A 60 9.48 16.54 -8.39
CA LYS A 60 9.01 16.10 -9.72
C LYS A 60 8.82 14.58 -9.87
N LYS A 61 9.19 13.76 -8.86
CA LYS A 61 9.06 12.30 -8.96
C LYS A 61 7.61 11.89 -8.67
N GLU A 62 7.11 10.95 -9.47
CA GLU A 62 5.82 10.30 -9.24
C GLU A 62 5.93 9.34 -8.04
N VAL A 63 4.79 9.08 -7.40
CA VAL A 63 4.67 8.11 -6.31
C VAL A 63 4.69 6.71 -6.89
N ALA A 64 5.48 5.81 -6.30
CA ALA A 64 5.40 4.40 -6.66
C ALA A 64 4.06 3.82 -6.17
N LEU A 65 3.24 3.36 -7.11
CA LEU A 65 1.93 2.73 -6.84
C LEU A 65 2.03 1.22 -6.65
N TRP A 66 3.24 0.66 -6.65
CA TRP A 66 3.46 -0.76 -6.47
C TRP A 66 4.69 -1.02 -5.60
N ALA A 67 4.69 -2.18 -4.95
CA ALA A 67 5.80 -2.68 -4.15
C ALA A 67 6.00 -4.17 -4.43
N GLN A 68 7.22 -4.66 -4.23
CA GLN A 68 7.51 -6.10 -4.15
C GLN A 68 8.00 -6.41 -2.75
N TYR A 69 7.46 -7.44 -2.13
CA TYR A 69 7.84 -7.85 -0.79
C TYR A 69 8.07 -9.35 -0.75
N GLU A 70 9.17 -9.76 -0.12
CA GLU A 70 9.41 -11.17 0.24
C GLU A 70 9.06 -11.37 1.70
N PHE A 71 8.09 -12.24 1.96
CA PHE A 71 7.69 -12.60 3.32
C PHE A 71 8.77 -13.46 4.00
N PRO A 72 9.02 -13.24 5.31
CA PRO A 72 10.07 -13.93 6.05
C PRO A 72 9.76 -15.41 6.32
N SER A 73 8.49 -15.81 6.23
CA SER A 73 8.01 -17.19 6.44
C SER A 73 6.76 -17.46 5.60
N SER A 74 6.43 -18.74 5.44
CA SER A 74 5.09 -19.16 4.99
C SER A 74 4.06 -19.01 6.12
N GLY A 75 2.79 -19.16 5.79
CA GLY A 75 1.61 -19.00 6.65
C GLY A 75 0.85 -17.70 6.40
N GLU A 76 -0.08 -17.40 7.29
CA GLU A 76 -0.93 -16.21 7.24
C GLU A 76 -0.16 -14.96 7.67
N HIS A 77 -0.14 -13.94 6.83
CA HIS A 77 0.43 -12.62 7.12
C HIS A 77 -0.64 -11.55 7.01
N ARG A 78 -0.77 -10.73 8.05
CA ARG A 78 -1.65 -9.57 8.01
C ARG A 78 -0.89 -8.36 7.51
N ILE A 79 -1.44 -7.69 6.50
CA ILE A 79 -0.81 -6.54 5.85
C ILE A 79 -1.77 -5.35 5.80
N ALA A 80 -1.21 -4.17 5.63
CA ALA A 80 -1.96 -2.95 5.39
C ALA A 80 -1.28 -2.04 4.36
N CYS A 81 -2.10 -1.29 3.62
CA CYS A 81 -1.67 -0.25 2.71
C CYS A 81 -2.39 1.06 3.03
N LYS A 82 -1.61 2.11 3.25
CA LYS A 82 -2.12 3.47 3.48
C LYS A 82 -1.84 4.33 2.26
N VAL A 83 -2.87 5.00 1.76
CA VAL A 83 -2.77 5.93 0.61
C VAL A 83 -3.23 7.31 1.04
N GLN A 84 -2.46 8.33 0.68
CA GLN A 84 -2.83 9.73 0.93
C GLN A 84 -2.87 10.54 -0.36
N ASP A 85 -3.83 11.45 -0.45
CA ASP A 85 -3.92 12.46 -1.51
C ASP A 85 -3.44 13.86 -1.06
N ASP A 86 -3.21 14.75 -2.02
CA ASP A 86 -2.74 16.13 -1.79
C ASP A 86 -3.78 17.08 -1.21
N MET A 87 -5.02 16.63 -1.04
CA MET A 87 -6.07 17.35 -0.31
C MET A 87 -6.21 16.85 1.13
N GLY A 88 -5.30 15.96 1.56
CA GLY A 88 -5.15 15.40 2.89
C GLY A 88 -5.97 14.13 3.14
N GLY A 89 -6.70 13.62 2.14
CA GLY A 89 -7.46 12.37 2.22
C GLY A 89 -6.54 11.21 2.56
N GLU A 90 -6.91 10.38 3.54
CA GLU A 90 -6.18 9.18 3.92
C GLU A 90 -7.10 7.96 3.92
N GLY A 91 -6.74 6.95 3.13
CA GLY A 91 -7.40 5.66 3.09
C GLY A 91 -6.49 4.56 3.60
N LEU A 92 -7.08 3.55 4.26
CA LEU A 92 -6.38 2.37 4.75
C LEU A 92 -7.06 1.12 4.20
N TRP A 93 -6.28 0.25 3.59
CA TRP A 93 -6.67 -1.11 3.23
C TRP A 93 -5.92 -2.10 4.11
N THR A 94 -6.57 -3.20 4.50
CA THR A 94 -5.95 -4.28 5.29
C THR A 94 -6.41 -5.63 4.77
N ALA A 95 -5.55 -6.63 4.76
CA ALA A 95 -5.90 -8.00 4.42
C ALA A 95 -5.01 -9.03 5.12
N GLU A 96 -5.50 -10.26 5.17
CA GLU A 96 -4.70 -11.45 5.49
C GLU A 96 -4.33 -12.13 4.17
N ILE A 97 -3.05 -12.48 4.03
CA ILE A 97 -2.47 -13.11 2.85
C ILE A 97 -1.86 -14.43 3.29
N GLU A 98 -2.33 -15.53 2.72
CA GLU A 98 -1.70 -16.84 2.89
C GLU A 98 -0.47 -16.94 1.98
N VAL A 99 0.69 -17.24 2.57
CA VAL A 99 1.97 -17.36 1.87
C VAL A 99 2.47 -18.80 1.93
N ASP A 100 2.71 -19.43 0.78
CA ASP A 100 3.32 -20.78 0.70
C ASP A 100 4.84 -20.77 0.54
#